data_AF-A0A7S4CJU2-F1
#
_entry.id   AF-A0A7S4CJU2-F1
#
_cell.length_a   1.000
_cell.length_b   1.000
_cell.length_c   1.000
_cell.angle_alpha   90.00
_cell.angle_beta   90.00
_cell.angle_gamma   90.00
#
_symmetry.space_group_name_H-M   'P 1'
#
loop_
_entity.id
_entity.type
_entity.pdbx_description
1 polymer ?
#
loop_
_entity_poly.entity_id
_entity_poly.type
_entity_poly.pdbx_seq_one_letter_code
_entity_poly.pdbx_strand_id
1 'polypeptide(L)'
;LERRKMVSVDESVLQVWEGVLADEASHDLAFVCEGDVTVHAHVAVLSNTSPVLRAMLSSSFREGTERKIEVTDTPPAAVRLFLDIVYTGGTAEEMSVPIALSALDLAHRW
;
A
#
# COMPACT_ATOMS: atom_id res chain seq x y z
N LEU A 1 19.06 7.36 10.08
CA LEU A 1 17.76 6.87 10.59
C LEU A 1 17.23 7.90 11.57
N GLU A 2 16.39 8.82 11.12
CA GLU A 2 15.71 9.74 12.03
C GLU A 2 14.80 8.95 12.97
N ARG A 3 14.83 9.30 14.27
CA ARG A 3 13.99 8.65 15.28
C ARG A 3 12.53 8.96 14.96
N ARG A 4 11.72 7.93 14.69
CA ARG A 4 10.26 8.06 14.62
C ARG A 4 9.76 8.70 15.92
N LYS A 5 9.16 9.89 15.82
CA LYS A 5 8.47 10.52 16.94
C LYS A 5 7.06 9.92 17.02
N MET A 6 6.76 9.24 18.11
CA MET A 6 5.38 8.78 18.37
C MET A 6 4.51 9.98 18.73
N VAL A 7 3.39 10.11 18.04
CA VAL A 7 2.38 11.14 18.28
C VAL A 7 1.06 10.43 18.53
N SER A 8 0.34 10.83 19.59
CA SER A 8 -1.01 10.36 19.83
C SER A 8 -1.95 11.06 18.85
N VAL A 9 -2.70 10.27 18.10
CA VAL A 9 -3.79 10.73 17.24
C VAL A 9 -5.11 10.32 17.87
N ASP A 10 -6.14 11.12 17.61
CA ASP A 10 -7.51 10.78 18.02
C ASP A 10 -8.05 9.62 17.15
N GLU A 11 -8.92 8.79 17.72
CA GLU A 11 -9.53 7.65 17.02
C GLU A 11 -10.30 8.09 15.77
N SER A 12 -10.94 9.26 15.79
CA SER A 12 -11.66 9.79 14.63
C SER A 12 -10.75 10.02 13.41
N VAL A 13 -9.46 10.28 13.63
CA VAL A 13 -8.48 10.42 12.54
C VAL A 13 -8.16 9.07 11.91
N LEU A 14 -8.01 8.03 12.73
CA LEU A 14 -7.80 6.66 12.24
C LEU A 14 -9.01 6.17 11.44
N GLN A 15 -10.22 6.41 11.94
CA GLN A 15 -11.47 6.07 11.23
C GLN A 15 -11.54 6.74 9.85
N VAL A 16 -11.06 7.98 9.72
CA VAL A 16 -10.98 8.64 8.41
C VAL A 16 -9.98 7.94 7.49
N TRP A 17 -8.79 7.57 7.98
CA TRP A 17 -7.78 6.88 7.16
C TRP A 17 -8.24 5.47 6.73
N GLU A 18 -8.87 4.74 7.63
CA GLU A 18 -9.53 3.45 7.32
C GLU A 18 -10.64 3.64 6.28
N GLY A 19 -11.45 4.69 6.43
CA GLY A 19 -12.47 5.06 5.46
C GLY A 19 -11.90 5.36 4.08
N VAL A 20 -10.76 6.07 4.01
CA VAL A 20 -10.05 6.33 2.75
C VAL A 20 -9.52 5.02 2.14
N LEU A 21 -8.97 4.10 2.94
CA LEU A 21 -8.53 2.80 2.42
C LEU A 21 -9.69 2.00 1.82
N ALA A 22 -10.85 2.02 2.49
CA ALA A 22 -12.05 1.30 2.09
C ALA A 22 -12.86 1.97 0.96
N ASP A 23 -12.54 3.21 0.57
CA ASP A 23 -13.23 3.92 -0.51
C ASP A 23 -12.83 3.37 -1.89
N GLU A 24 -13.45 2.26 -2.27
CA GLU A 24 -13.22 1.62 -3.56
C GLU A 24 -13.60 2.51 -4.76
N ALA A 25 -14.52 3.47 -4.57
CA ALA A 25 -14.97 4.34 -5.64
C ALA A 25 -13.91 5.36 -6.06
N SER A 26 -12.95 5.68 -5.17
CA SER A 26 -11.86 6.61 -5.44
C SER A 26 -10.54 5.93 -5.80
N HIS A 27 -10.46 4.60 -5.79
CA HIS A 27 -9.25 3.88 -6.20
C HIS A 27 -8.87 4.20 -7.64
N ASP A 28 -7.64 4.63 -7.85
CA ASP A 28 -7.07 5.03 -9.14
C ASP A 28 -5.78 4.24 -9.48
N LEU A 29 -5.53 3.16 -8.75
CA LEU A 29 -4.39 2.25 -8.91
C LEU A 29 -4.80 0.79 -8.65
N ALA A 30 -4.21 -0.14 -9.41
CA ALA A 30 -4.37 -1.57 -9.23
C ALA A 30 -3.02 -2.30 -9.08
N PHE A 31 -2.89 -3.15 -8.07
CA PHE A 31 -1.84 -4.15 -7.94
C PHE A 31 -2.32 -5.48 -8.51
N VAL A 32 -1.57 -6.06 -9.44
CA VAL A 32 -1.83 -7.42 -9.93
C VAL A 32 -0.86 -8.37 -9.25
N CYS A 33 -1.43 -9.21 -8.39
CA CYS A 33 -0.72 -10.05 -7.42
C CYS A 33 -0.58 -11.49 -7.94
N GLU A 34 0.00 -12.36 -7.10
CA GLU A 34 0.00 -13.80 -7.33
C GLU A 34 -1.41 -14.32 -7.66
N GLY A 35 -1.50 -15.18 -8.68
CA GLY A 35 -2.76 -15.75 -9.14
C GLY A 35 -3.65 -14.77 -9.93
N ASP A 36 -3.09 -13.67 -10.44
CA ASP A 36 -3.80 -12.62 -11.20
C ASP A 36 -4.91 -11.93 -10.39
N VAL A 37 -4.78 -11.97 -9.05
CA VAL A 37 -5.71 -11.30 -8.14
C VAL A 37 -5.37 -9.81 -8.07
N THR A 38 -6.40 -8.97 -8.20
CA THR A 38 -6.23 -7.52 -8.15
C THR A 38 -6.53 -6.95 -6.76
N VAL A 39 -5.66 -6.05 -6.29
CA VAL A 39 -5.85 -5.25 -5.07
C VAL A 39 -5.78 -3.77 -5.44
N HIS A 40 -6.76 -2.98 -5.02
CA HIS A 40 -6.88 -1.57 -5.43
C HIS A 40 -6.37 -0.60 -4.36
N ALA A 41 -5.91 0.57 -4.79
CA ALA A 41 -5.32 1.59 -3.94
C ALA A 41 -5.38 2.99 -4.58
N HIS A 42 -4.77 3.97 -3.91
CA HIS A 42 -4.66 5.36 -4.36
C HIS A 42 -3.22 5.73 -4.72
N VAL A 43 -3.02 6.26 -5.94
CA VAL A 43 -1.76 6.86 -6.41
C VAL A 43 -1.29 7.96 -5.46
N ALA A 44 -2.22 8.80 -4.99
CA ALA A 44 -1.91 9.92 -4.11
C ALA A 44 -1.24 9.48 -2.80
N VAL A 45 -1.71 8.39 -2.21
CA VAL A 45 -1.13 7.84 -0.98
C VAL A 45 0.25 7.26 -1.28
N LEU A 46 0.36 6.35 -2.25
CA LEU A 46 1.62 5.66 -2.54
C LEU A 46 2.75 6.60 -3.00
N SER A 47 2.40 7.62 -3.79
CA SER A 47 3.35 8.64 -4.22
C SER A 47 3.90 9.47 -3.05
N ASN A 48 3.19 9.55 -1.93
CA ASN A 48 3.70 10.21 -0.72
C ASN A 48 4.50 9.27 0.19
N THR A 49 4.29 7.96 0.06
CA THR A 49 4.99 6.95 0.87
C THR A 49 6.40 6.65 0.37
N SER A 50 6.62 6.62 -0.96
CA SER A 50 7.93 6.30 -1.54
C SER A 50 8.28 7.22 -2.73
N PRO A 51 9.52 7.79 -2.78
CA PRO A 51 10.03 8.46 -3.96
C PRO A 51 10.09 7.57 -5.20
N VAL A 52 10.31 6.26 -5.01
CA VAL A 52 10.37 5.29 -6.12
C VAL A 52 8.98 5.08 -6.70
N LEU A 53 7.97 4.86 -5.84
CA LEU A 53 6.56 4.77 -6.28
C LEU A 53 6.10 6.07 -6.95
N ARG A 54 6.49 7.23 -6.41
CA ARG A 54 6.21 8.52 -7.04
C ARG A 54 6.77 8.60 -8.45
N ALA A 55 8.06 8.27 -8.63
CA ALA A 55 8.70 8.29 -9.94
C ALA A 55 8.06 7.29 -10.91
N MET A 56 7.77 6.07 -10.45
CA MET A 56 7.10 5.03 -11.24
C MET A 56 5.73 5.50 -11.73
N LEU A 57 4.88 5.99 -10.82
CA LEU A 57 3.50 6.41 -11.11
C LEU A 57 3.38 7.74 -11.83
N SER A 58 4.43 8.57 -11.83
CA SER A 58 4.48 9.82 -12.61
C SER A 58 5.16 9.66 -13.97
N SER A 59 5.70 8.48 -14.26
CA SER A 59 6.37 8.20 -15.53
C SER A 59 5.38 7.98 -16.67
N SER A 60 5.86 8.08 -17.91
CA SER A 60 5.12 7.67 -19.11
C SER A 60 5.21 6.16 -19.39
N PHE A 61 5.80 5.38 -18.48
CA PHE A 61 5.85 3.92 -18.59
C PHE A 61 4.50 3.31 -18.22
N ARG A 62 4.36 2.00 -18.47
CA ARG A 62 3.08 1.26 -18.35
C ARG A 62 2.42 1.47 -16.99
N GLU A 63 3.20 1.47 -15.92
CA GLU A 63 2.70 1.63 -14.56
C GLU A 63 2.07 3.00 -14.31
N GLY A 64 2.64 4.06 -14.91
CA GLY A 64 2.12 5.42 -14.82
C GLY A 64 0.92 5.67 -15.72
N THR A 65 0.86 5.03 -16.90
CA THR A 65 -0.22 5.21 -17.88
C THR A 65 -1.42 4.27 -17.65
N GLU A 66 -1.17 2.99 -17.39
CA GLU A 66 -2.20 1.97 -17.12
C GLU A 66 -2.67 2.01 -15.66
N ARG A 67 -1.96 2.73 -14.78
CA ARG A 67 -2.24 2.75 -13.33
C ARG A 67 -2.28 1.35 -12.74
N LYS A 68 -1.31 0.54 -13.12
CA LYS A 68 -1.19 -0.87 -12.74
C LYS A 68 0.24 -1.21 -12.33
N ILE A 69 0.41 -1.87 -11.19
CA ILE A 69 1.70 -2.38 -10.71
C ILE A 69 1.63 -3.90 -10.65
N GLU A 70 2.53 -4.58 -11.34
CA GLU A 70 2.60 -6.05 -11.37
C GLU A 70 3.53 -6.55 -10.26
N VAL A 71 2.98 -7.33 -9.32
CA VAL A 71 3.68 -7.97 -8.18
C VAL A 71 3.27 -9.44 -8.12
N THR A 72 3.47 -10.15 -9.23
CA THR A 72 2.99 -11.52 -9.47
C THR A 72 3.61 -12.58 -8.56
N ASP A 73 4.68 -12.22 -7.84
CA ASP A 73 5.35 -13.03 -6.84
C ASP A 73 4.93 -12.71 -5.40
N THR A 74 3.99 -11.78 -5.22
CA THR A 74 3.51 -11.34 -3.91
C THR A 74 2.08 -11.81 -3.68
N PRO A 75 1.79 -12.50 -2.56
CA PRO A 75 0.44 -12.89 -2.21
C PRO A 75 -0.47 -11.67 -2.00
N PRO A 76 -1.76 -11.71 -2.40
CA PRO A 76 -2.68 -10.59 -2.22
C PRO A 76 -2.82 -10.12 -0.77
N ALA A 77 -2.74 -11.05 0.19
CA ALA A 77 -2.78 -10.74 1.61
C ALA A 77 -1.57 -9.90 2.08
N ALA A 78 -0.40 -10.11 1.47
CA ALA A 78 0.78 -9.29 1.77
C ALA A 78 0.65 -7.87 1.20
N VAL A 79 0.05 -7.72 0.02
CA VAL A 79 -0.26 -6.39 -0.54
C VAL A 79 -1.29 -5.66 0.32
N ARG A 80 -2.34 -6.35 0.78
CA ARG A 80 -3.34 -5.76 1.70
C ARG A 80 -2.70 -5.32 3.01
N LEU A 81 -1.87 -6.15 3.62
CA LEU A 81 -1.13 -5.80 4.83
C LEU A 81 -0.20 -4.59 4.61
N PHE A 82 0.50 -4.54 3.47
CA PHE A 82 1.31 -3.38 3.11
C PHE A 82 0.46 -2.12 3.03
N LEU A 83 -0.71 -2.17 2.38
CA LEU A 83 -1.62 -1.03 2.28
C LEU A 83 -2.17 -0.61 3.65
N ASP A 84 -2.57 -1.55 4.52
CA ASP A 84 -3.00 -1.22 5.89
C ASP A 84 -1.93 -0.39 6.61
N ILE A 85 -0.67 -0.87 6.60
CA ILE A 85 0.45 -0.18 7.24
C ILE A 85 0.70 1.20 6.60
N VAL A 86 0.55 1.32 5.29
CA VAL A 86 0.76 2.59 4.58
C VAL A 86 -0.33 3.61 4.90
N TYR A 87 -1.58 3.19 5.02
CA TYR A 87 -2.72 4.09 5.25
C TYR A 87 -2.89 4.45 6.72
N THR A 88 -2.80 3.45 7.60
CA THR A 88 -3.19 3.59 9.01
C THR A 88 -2.01 3.48 9.97
N GLY A 89 -0.86 3.03 9.48
CA GLY A 89 0.34 2.81 10.30
C GLY A 89 0.37 1.45 11.02
N GLY A 90 -0.62 0.59 10.83
CA GLY A 90 -0.70 -0.72 11.45
C GLY A 90 -1.74 -1.63 10.79
N THR A 91 -2.03 -2.77 11.42
CA THR A 91 -3.13 -3.67 11.02
C THR A 91 -3.81 -4.18 12.29
N ALA A 92 -5.12 -4.43 12.21
CA ALA A 92 -5.90 -5.01 13.29
C ALA A 92 -5.87 -6.55 13.30
N GLU A 93 -5.42 -7.17 12.21
CA GLU A 93 -5.43 -8.61 12.05
C GLU A 93 -4.15 -9.27 12.57
N GLU A 94 -4.28 -10.46 13.17
CA GLU A 94 -3.12 -11.29 13.51
C GLU A 94 -2.40 -11.71 12.22
N MET A 95 -1.18 -11.20 12.05
CA MET A 95 -0.37 -11.49 10.86
C MET A 95 0.37 -12.82 11.00
N SER A 96 0.29 -13.65 9.95
CA SER A 96 1.22 -14.77 9.82
C SER A 96 2.61 -14.25 9.41
N VAL A 97 3.67 -14.85 9.97
CA VAL A 97 5.06 -14.46 9.68
C VAL A 97 5.38 -14.48 8.17
N PRO A 98 4.95 -15.46 7.37
CA PRO A 98 5.21 -15.45 5.93
C PRO A 98 4.62 -14.22 5.23
N ILE A 99 3.38 -13.84 5.57
CA ILE A 99 2.71 -12.67 4.99
C ILE A 99 3.41 -11.38 5.41
N ALA A 100 3.83 -11.29 6.68
CA ALA A 100 4.60 -10.14 7.17
C ALA A 100 5.95 -9.99 6.44
N LEU A 101 6.65 -11.11 6.18
CA LEU A 101 7.89 -11.10 5.41
C LEU A 101 7.67 -10.69 3.95
N SER A 102 6.60 -11.18 3.31
CA SER A 102 6.25 -10.75 1.94
C SER A 102 5.87 -9.27 1.88
N ALA A 103 5.13 -8.75 2.86
CA ALA A 103 4.81 -7.32 2.93
C ALA A 103 6.07 -6.47 3.17
N LEU A 104 7.01 -6.97 3.98
CA LEU A 104 8.30 -6.31 4.20
C LEU A 104 9.19 -6.35 2.96
N ASP A 105 9.21 -7.45 2.22
CA ASP A 105 9.91 -7.55 0.94
C ASP A 105 9.34 -6.52 -0.05
N LEU A 106 8.01 -6.43 -0.15
CA LEU A 106 7.34 -5.41 -0.97
C LEU A 106 7.73 -3.99 -0.54
N ALA A 107 7.74 -3.70 0.76
CA ALA A 107 8.17 -2.42 1.31
C ALA A 107 9.67 -2.15 1.15
N HIS A 108 10.50 -3.17 0.89
CA HIS A 108 11.91 -2.98 0.60
C HIS A 108 12.17 -2.62 -0.86
N ARG A 109 11.27 -3.06 -1.77
CA ARG A 109 11.37 -2.75 -3.20
C ARG A 109 11.23 -1.25 -3.48
N TRP A 110 10.51 -0.50 -2.65
CA TRP A 110 10.21 0.93 -2.82
C TRP A 110 10.19 1.71 -1.50
#